data_AF-A0A226F112-F1
#
_entry.id   AF-A0A226F112-F1
#
_cell.length_a   1.000
_cell.length_b   1.000
_cell.length_c   1.000
_cell.angle_alpha   90.00
_cell.angle_beta   90.00
_cell.angle_gamma   90.00
#
_symmetry.space_group_name_H-M   'P 1'
#
loop_
_entity.id
_entity.type
_entity.pdbx_description
1 polymer ?
#
loop_
_entity_poly.entity_id
_entity_poly.type
_entity_poly.pdbx_seq_one_letter_code
_entity_poly.pdbx_strand_id
1 'polypeptide(L)'
;MRPQLNISILLLGLFLMASCNGLTHFEAKQLLDKAGIRIQSTTSCSNRANKLCTSLDGVRQETIDFLINFRKTTPRCRIIVSGGTEVGHGDQDGVDTHEGGYKLDLKLGWCINRFIKIGAKTDENPNFRFVENVEQTYPSNKKKYNAPLYRHKSGAYFLKQYNQWDVLYPQNPVPNWE
;
A
#
# COMPACT_ATOMS: atom_id res chain seq x y z
N MET A 1 52.04 -35.91 -26.28
CA MET A 1 51.62 -34.55 -25.88
C MET A 1 50.37 -34.19 -26.68
N ARG A 2 49.21 -34.08 -26.03
CA ARG A 2 47.94 -33.69 -26.66
C ARG A 2 47.63 -32.25 -26.22
N PRO A 3 47.23 -31.33 -27.11
CA PRO A 3 46.93 -29.96 -26.73
C PRO A 3 45.61 -29.90 -25.95
N GLN A 4 45.61 -29.14 -24.86
CA GLN A 4 44.44 -28.83 -24.04
C GLN A 4 43.65 -27.71 -24.74
N LEU A 5 42.37 -27.96 -25.08
CA LEU A 5 41.44 -26.91 -25.48
C LEU A 5 40.94 -26.19 -24.22
N ASN A 6 41.36 -24.95 -24.02
CA ASN A 6 40.77 -24.06 -23.03
C ASN A 6 39.42 -23.53 -23.56
N ILE A 7 38.32 -24.17 -23.18
CA ILE A 7 36.99 -23.63 -23.39
C ILE A 7 36.69 -22.69 -22.22
N SER A 8 37.04 -21.41 -22.41
CA SER A 8 36.53 -20.34 -21.55
C SER A 8 35.04 -20.20 -21.82
N ILE A 9 34.22 -20.87 -21.02
CA ILE A 9 32.78 -20.64 -20.98
C ILE A 9 32.57 -19.31 -20.27
N LEU A 10 32.48 -18.24 -21.06
CA LEU A 10 31.98 -16.95 -20.61
C LEU A 10 30.48 -17.15 -20.30
N LEU A 11 30.17 -17.48 -19.04
CA LEU A 11 28.82 -17.43 -18.50
C LEU A 11 28.40 -15.96 -18.48
N LEU A 12 27.91 -15.46 -19.60
CA LEU A 12 27.13 -14.24 -19.68
C LEU A 12 25.83 -14.54 -18.90
N GLY A 13 25.86 -14.29 -17.59
CA GLY A 13 24.68 -14.38 -16.75
C GLY A 13 23.60 -13.50 -17.34
N LEU A 14 22.59 -14.13 -17.93
CA LEU A 14 21.36 -13.47 -18.32
C LEU A 14 20.74 -12.96 -17.03
N PHE A 15 21.01 -11.70 -16.70
CA PHE A 15 20.30 -10.99 -15.65
C PHE A 15 18.86 -10.91 -16.15
N LEU A 16 18.01 -11.83 -15.68
CA LEU A 16 16.57 -11.63 -15.76
C LEU A 16 16.31 -10.35 -14.99
N MET A 17 16.17 -9.24 -15.71
CA MET A 17 15.45 -8.09 -15.20
C MET A 17 14.07 -8.63 -14.86
N ALA A 18 13.83 -8.92 -13.58
CA ALA A 18 12.49 -9.17 -13.10
C ALA A 18 11.71 -7.91 -13.48
N SER A 19 10.87 -8.02 -14.51
CA SER A 19 9.93 -6.98 -14.82
C SER A 19 9.07 -6.85 -13.58
N CYS A 20 9.22 -5.73 -12.89
CA CYS A 20 8.49 -5.37 -11.70
C CYS A 20 7.05 -5.03 -12.12
N ASN A 21 6.34 -5.98 -12.72
CA ASN A 21 4.99 -5.82 -13.19
C ASN A 21 4.08 -6.00 -11.98
N GLY A 22 3.61 -4.88 -11.44
CA GLY A 22 2.48 -4.92 -10.52
C GLY A 22 1.25 -5.54 -11.20
N LEU A 23 0.26 -5.88 -10.40
CA LEU A 23 -0.98 -6.48 -10.84
C LEU A 23 -1.75 -5.54 -11.77
N THR A 24 -2.54 -6.11 -12.68
CA THR A 24 -3.61 -5.35 -13.32
C THR A 24 -4.69 -5.00 -12.31
N HIS A 25 -5.48 -3.95 -12.58
CA HIS A 25 -6.60 -3.58 -11.75
C HIS A 25 -7.59 -4.75 -11.58
N PHE A 26 -7.82 -5.52 -12.65
CA PHE A 26 -8.73 -6.65 -12.63
C PHE A 26 -8.26 -7.76 -11.67
N GLU A 27 -6.98 -8.14 -11.74
CA GLU A 27 -6.39 -9.15 -10.84
C GLU A 27 -6.46 -8.70 -9.38
N ALA A 28 -6.02 -7.46 -9.10
CA ALA A 28 -6.07 -6.90 -7.75
C ALA A 28 -7.51 -6.84 -7.22
N LYS A 29 -8.46 -6.39 -8.05
CA LYS A 29 -9.89 -6.34 -7.69
C LYS A 29 -10.43 -7.74 -7.37
N GLN A 30 -10.10 -8.76 -8.15
CA GLN A 30 -10.56 -10.13 -7.86
C GLN A 30 -10.03 -10.64 -6.52
N LEU A 31 -8.76 -10.37 -6.21
CA LEU A 31 -8.15 -10.77 -4.93
C LEU A 31 -8.83 -10.06 -3.75
N LEU A 32 -9.06 -8.75 -3.87
CA LEU A 32 -9.72 -7.94 -2.84
C LEU A 32 -11.19 -8.35 -2.64
N ASP A 33 -11.94 -8.57 -3.73
CA ASP A 33 -13.34 -9.01 -3.66
C ASP A 33 -13.47 -10.36 -2.93
N LYS A 34 -12.59 -11.33 -3.23
CA LYS A 34 -12.54 -12.63 -2.54
C LYS A 34 -12.26 -12.49 -1.03
N ALA A 35 -11.50 -11.47 -0.64
CA ALA A 35 -11.24 -11.14 0.76
C ALA A 35 -12.35 -10.29 1.42
N GLY A 36 -13.40 -9.93 0.69
CA GLY A 36 -14.47 -9.05 1.18
C GLY A 36 -14.02 -7.60 1.38
N ILE A 37 -13.07 -7.14 0.56
CA ILE A 37 -12.56 -5.77 0.52
C ILE A 37 -13.12 -5.10 -0.74
N ARG A 38 -13.79 -3.96 -0.57
CA ARG A 38 -14.42 -3.26 -1.69
C ARG A 38 -13.49 -2.18 -2.25
N ILE A 39 -13.63 -1.89 -3.53
CA ILE A 39 -13.06 -0.69 -4.16
C ILE A 39 -14.20 0.30 -4.40
N GLN A 40 -13.96 1.58 -4.15
CA GLN A 40 -14.89 2.66 -4.41
C GLN A 40 -14.18 3.76 -5.21
N SER A 41 -14.58 3.92 -6.47
CA SER A 41 -14.19 5.05 -7.32
C SER A 41 -15.29 6.11 -7.35
N THR A 42 -14.90 7.38 -7.41
CA THR A 42 -15.84 8.51 -7.52
C THR A 42 -16.66 8.45 -8.80
N THR A 43 -16.05 8.04 -9.91
CA THR A 43 -16.67 8.01 -11.25
C THR A 43 -16.80 6.58 -11.81
N SER A 44 -16.72 5.56 -10.94
CA SER A 44 -16.82 4.14 -11.33
C SER A 44 -15.84 3.74 -12.44
N CYS A 45 -14.61 4.26 -12.42
CA CYS A 45 -13.57 3.96 -13.38
C CYS A 45 -12.27 3.48 -12.71
N SER A 46 -11.41 2.83 -13.50
CA SER A 46 -10.11 2.28 -13.07
C SER A 46 -8.94 2.79 -13.90
N ASN A 47 -9.13 3.86 -14.69
CA ASN A 47 -8.07 4.43 -15.52
C ASN A 47 -7.01 5.12 -14.63
N ARG A 48 -5.80 4.55 -14.59
CA ARG A 48 -4.67 5.07 -13.82
C ARG A 48 -4.28 6.51 -14.17
N ALA A 49 -4.48 6.93 -15.41
CA ALA A 49 -4.17 8.30 -15.85
C ALA A 49 -5.20 9.34 -15.40
N ASN A 50 -6.31 8.91 -14.78
CA ASN A 50 -7.38 9.80 -14.34
C ASN A 50 -7.48 9.81 -12.82
N LYS A 51 -7.08 10.93 -12.19
CA LYS A 51 -7.12 11.16 -10.74
C LYS A 51 -8.50 11.03 -10.07
N LEU A 52 -9.59 10.96 -10.84
CA LEU A 52 -10.95 10.74 -10.31
C LEU A 52 -11.33 9.26 -10.24
N CYS A 53 -10.55 8.39 -10.89
CA CYS A 53 -10.72 6.95 -10.85
C CYS A 53 -10.16 6.37 -9.55
N THR A 54 -10.50 5.10 -9.30
CA THR A 54 -9.69 4.26 -8.40
C THR A 54 -9.10 3.12 -9.22
N SER A 55 -7.87 3.28 -9.69
CA SER A 55 -7.06 2.27 -10.37
C SER A 55 -6.20 1.49 -9.39
N LEU A 56 -5.97 0.23 -9.74
CA LEU A 56 -4.99 -0.63 -9.07
C LEU A 56 -3.99 -1.16 -10.10
N ASP A 57 -3.93 -0.56 -11.29
CA ASP A 57 -2.99 -0.99 -12.33
C ASP A 57 -1.56 -0.71 -11.85
N GLY A 58 -0.73 -1.74 -11.82
CA GLY A 58 0.64 -1.69 -11.31
C GLY A 58 0.75 -1.71 -9.79
N VAL A 59 -0.33 -2.00 -9.05
CA VAL A 59 -0.24 -2.22 -7.59
C VAL A 59 0.62 -3.44 -7.30
N ARG A 60 1.37 -3.41 -6.21
CA ARG A 60 2.23 -4.54 -5.84
C ARG A 60 1.42 -5.68 -5.24
N GLN A 61 1.82 -6.92 -5.55
CA GLN A 61 1.18 -8.11 -5.00
C GLN A 61 1.26 -8.09 -3.47
N GLU A 62 2.43 -7.74 -2.92
CA GLU A 62 2.65 -7.66 -1.48
C GLU A 62 1.78 -6.61 -0.78
N THR A 63 1.45 -5.50 -1.45
CA THR A 63 0.50 -4.50 -0.92
C THR A 63 -0.92 -5.06 -0.84
N ILE A 64 -1.35 -5.82 -1.85
CA ILE A 64 -2.65 -6.50 -1.84
C ILE A 64 -2.68 -7.60 -0.78
N ASP A 65 -1.62 -8.41 -0.68
CA ASP A 65 -1.52 -9.49 0.30
C ASP A 65 -1.54 -8.95 1.73
N PHE A 66 -0.81 -7.85 1.97
CA PHE A 66 -0.86 -7.14 3.24
C PHE A 66 -2.29 -6.70 3.57
N LEU A 67 -2.99 -6.05 2.64
CA LEU A 67 -4.33 -5.56 2.88
C LEU A 67 -5.34 -6.70 3.14
N ILE A 68 -5.20 -7.83 2.44
CA ILE A 68 -5.98 -9.05 2.68
C ILE A 68 -5.72 -9.61 4.08
N ASN A 69 -4.46 -9.67 4.50
CA ASN A 69 -4.11 -10.16 5.84
C ASN A 69 -4.59 -9.20 6.94
N PHE A 70 -4.50 -7.89 6.72
CA PHE A 70 -5.08 -6.89 7.61
C PHE A 70 -6.62 -7.01 7.71
N ARG A 71 -7.32 -7.32 6.60
CA ARG A 71 -8.76 -7.59 6.62
C ARG A 71 -9.13 -8.78 7.51
N LYS A 72 -8.31 -9.83 7.51
CA LYS A 72 -8.50 -11.04 8.35
C LYS A 72 -8.38 -10.72 9.85
N THR A 73 -7.55 -9.77 10.24
CA THR A 73 -7.43 -9.33 11.65
C THR A 73 -8.53 -8.37 12.07
N THR A 74 -9.30 -7.84 11.11
CA THR A 74 -10.39 -6.89 11.31
C THR A 74 -11.73 -7.41 10.78
N PRO A 75 -12.17 -8.64 11.10
CA PRO A 75 -13.30 -9.30 10.45
C PRO A 75 -14.60 -8.47 10.51
N ARG A 76 -14.78 -7.69 11.59
CA ARG A 76 -15.95 -6.83 11.84
C ARG A 76 -15.89 -5.45 11.18
N CYS A 77 -14.74 -5.05 10.62
CA CYS A 77 -14.59 -3.76 9.96
C CYS A 77 -14.76 -3.90 8.45
N ARG A 78 -15.55 -3.00 7.86
CA ARG A 78 -15.61 -2.85 6.41
C ARG A 78 -14.38 -2.08 5.93
N ILE A 79 -13.60 -2.69 5.05
CA ILE A 79 -12.48 -2.06 4.35
C ILE A 79 -12.93 -1.66 2.94
N ILE A 80 -12.68 -0.40 2.58
CA ILE A 80 -12.97 0.16 1.26
C ILE A 80 -11.72 0.88 0.77
N VAL A 81 -11.15 0.41 -0.32
CA VAL A 81 -10.09 1.11 -1.06
C VAL A 81 -10.74 2.25 -1.85
N SER A 82 -10.25 3.47 -1.70
CA SER A 82 -10.78 4.68 -2.37
C SER A 82 -9.75 5.39 -3.26
N GLY A 83 -8.50 4.95 -3.23
CA GLY A 83 -7.40 5.46 -4.04
C GLY A 83 -6.32 4.39 -4.11
N GLY A 84 -5.58 4.37 -5.21
CA GLY A 84 -4.64 3.32 -5.53
C GLY A 84 -3.46 3.89 -6.29
N THR A 85 -3.30 3.53 -7.57
CA THR A 85 -2.10 3.87 -8.35
C THR A 85 -2.26 5.08 -9.27
N GLU A 86 -3.34 5.84 -9.09
CA GLU A 86 -3.72 6.88 -10.04
C GLU A 86 -2.73 8.05 -10.02
N VAL A 87 -2.39 8.54 -11.22
CA VAL A 87 -1.53 9.71 -11.38
C VAL A 87 -2.25 10.93 -10.81
N GLY A 88 -1.53 11.75 -10.04
CA GLY A 88 -2.10 12.96 -9.44
C GLY A 88 -2.84 12.73 -8.11
N HIS A 89 -2.75 11.53 -7.52
CA HIS A 89 -3.37 11.16 -6.24
C HIS A 89 -2.39 11.19 -5.04
N GLY A 90 -1.28 11.93 -5.16
CA GLY A 90 -0.23 12.06 -4.13
C GLY A 90 1.04 11.25 -4.46
N ASP A 91 2.21 11.73 -3.98
CA ASP A 91 3.57 11.17 -4.11
C ASP A 91 3.87 10.48 -5.46
N GLN A 92 4.30 11.24 -6.47
CA GLN A 92 4.45 10.75 -7.84
C GLN A 92 5.82 10.08 -8.08
N ASP A 93 6.84 10.49 -7.34
CA ASP A 93 8.21 10.01 -7.55
C ASP A 93 8.66 9.16 -6.38
N GLY A 94 8.81 7.85 -6.60
CA GLY A 94 9.39 6.95 -5.61
C GLY A 94 8.82 5.55 -5.65
N VAL A 95 9.50 4.64 -4.95
CA VAL A 95 9.07 3.24 -4.81
C VAL A 95 7.90 3.18 -3.84
N ASP A 96 8.03 3.75 -2.64
CA ASP A 96 7.04 3.65 -1.56
C ASP A 96 5.90 4.66 -1.69
N THR A 97 5.25 4.66 -2.85
CA THR A 97 4.22 5.64 -3.23
C THR A 97 2.98 4.98 -3.85
N HIS A 98 1.97 5.80 -4.17
CA HIS A 98 0.80 5.37 -4.95
C HIS A 98 1.23 4.86 -6.33
N GLU A 99 2.01 5.68 -7.05
CA GLU A 99 2.46 5.33 -8.40
C GLU A 99 3.38 4.11 -8.42
N GLY A 100 4.23 3.96 -7.40
CA GLY A 100 5.09 2.80 -7.21
C GLY A 100 4.34 1.50 -6.89
N GLY A 101 3.05 1.61 -6.54
CA GLY A 101 2.15 0.50 -6.27
C GLY A 101 2.17 -0.01 -4.82
N TYR A 102 2.87 0.68 -3.92
CA TYR A 102 3.08 0.25 -2.53
C TYR A 102 2.11 0.88 -1.53
N LYS A 103 1.34 1.89 -1.97
CA LYS A 103 0.43 2.67 -1.13
C LYS A 103 -1.01 2.61 -1.67
N LEU A 104 -1.97 2.45 -0.75
CA LEU A 104 -3.41 2.47 -1.04
C LEU A 104 -4.14 3.39 -0.06
N ASP A 105 -5.19 4.05 -0.54
CA ASP A 105 -6.06 4.85 0.31
C ASP A 105 -7.26 4.03 0.76
N LEU A 106 -7.49 4.00 2.07
CA LEU A 106 -8.71 3.41 2.65
C LEU A 106 -9.65 4.50 3.13
N LYS A 107 -10.93 4.36 2.81
CA LYS A 107 -11.97 5.26 3.31
C LYS A 107 -12.00 5.25 4.83
N LEU A 108 -12.12 6.42 5.44
CA LEU A 108 -12.35 6.51 6.88
C LEU A 108 -13.65 5.80 7.28
N GLY A 109 -13.63 5.13 8.42
CA GLY A 109 -14.80 4.50 9.01
C GLY A 109 -14.61 4.31 10.51
N TRP A 110 -15.69 4.40 11.28
CA TRP A 110 -15.62 4.30 12.74
C TRP A 110 -14.90 3.03 13.23
N CYS A 111 -15.18 1.87 12.60
CA CYS A 111 -14.57 0.60 12.98
C CYS A 111 -13.05 0.59 12.80
N ILE A 112 -12.54 0.91 11.60
CA ILE A 112 -11.09 0.96 11.32
C ILE A 112 -10.42 2.03 12.19
N ASN A 113 -11.06 3.20 12.33
CA ASN A 113 -10.55 4.28 13.18
C ASN A 113 -10.36 3.83 14.63
N ARG A 114 -11.34 3.09 15.19
CA ARG A 114 -11.23 2.53 16.54
C ARG A 114 -10.17 1.43 16.60
N PHE A 115 -10.18 0.50 15.66
CA PHE A 115 -9.26 -0.65 15.63
C PHE A 115 -7.79 -0.22 15.63
N ILE A 116 -7.45 0.80 14.83
CA ILE A 116 -6.09 1.33 14.74
C ILE A 116 -5.83 2.31 15.89
N LYS A 117 -6.60 3.41 16.01
CA LYS A 117 -6.23 4.51 16.91
C LYS A 117 -6.43 4.19 18.39
N ILE A 118 -7.57 3.58 18.73
CA ILE A 118 -7.89 3.29 20.14
C ILE A 118 -7.07 2.06 20.54
N GLY A 119 -7.09 1.02 19.71
CA GLY A 119 -6.31 -0.19 19.96
C GLY A 119 -4.80 0.07 20.18
N ALA A 120 -4.20 0.97 19.40
CA ALA A 120 -2.79 1.35 19.58
C ALA A 120 -2.51 2.23 20.81
N LYS A 121 -3.53 2.89 21.38
CA LYS A 121 -3.38 3.76 22.55
C LYS A 121 -3.63 3.04 23.87
N THR A 122 -4.50 2.03 23.84
CA THR A 122 -4.89 1.25 25.03
C THR A 122 -4.16 -0.09 25.11
N ASP A 123 -3.19 -0.34 24.21
CA ASP A 123 -2.51 -1.62 24.02
C ASP A 123 -3.44 -2.81 23.74
N GLU A 124 -4.73 -2.57 23.50
CA GLU A 124 -5.72 -3.59 23.11
C GLU A 124 -5.45 -4.16 21.71
N ASN A 125 -4.70 -3.44 20.88
CA ASN A 125 -4.24 -3.91 19.58
C ASN A 125 -2.71 -3.88 19.52
N PRO A 126 -2.04 -4.94 20.01
CA PRO A 126 -0.58 -4.98 20.11
C PRO A 126 0.13 -5.00 18.75
N ASN A 127 -0.63 -5.09 17.65
CA ASN A 127 -0.08 -5.06 16.30
C ASN A 127 0.17 -3.63 15.80
N PHE A 128 -0.31 -2.59 16.50
CA PHE A 128 -0.13 -1.20 16.11
C PHE A 128 0.58 -0.39 17.18
N ARG A 129 1.42 0.55 16.74
CA ARG A 129 1.97 1.60 17.59
C ARG A 129 1.75 2.97 16.96
N PHE A 130 1.51 3.97 17.78
CA PHE A 130 1.66 5.36 17.35
C PHE A 130 3.15 5.63 17.08
N VAL A 131 3.44 6.32 15.97
CA VAL A 131 4.80 6.72 15.61
C VAL A 131 5.00 8.19 15.96
N GLU A 132 4.26 9.05 15.27
CA GLU A 132 4.36 10.51 15.41
C GLU A 132 3.13 11.19 14.81
N ASN A 133 3.08 12.51 14.90
CA ASN A 133 2.21 13.31 14.07
C ASN A 133 3.00 13.89 12.91
N VAL A 134 2.56 13.62 11.69
CA VAL A 134 3.15 14.15 10.47
C VAL A 134 2.36 15.39 10.04
N GLU A 135 3.05 16.50 9.78
CA GLU A 135 2.41 17.70 9.25
C GLU A 135 1.89 17.43 7.82
N GLN A 136 0.62 17.73 7.60
CA GLN A 136 -0.09 17.56 6.34
C GLN A 136 -0.80 18.86 5.98
N THR A 137 -1.17 19.02 4.71
CA THR A 137 -1.86 20.23 4.23
C THR A 137 -3.24 19.87 3.70
N TYR A 138 -4.27 20.58 4.18
CA TYR A 138 -5.62 20.42 3.65
C TYR A 138 -5.67 20.82 2.17
N PRO A 139 -6.22 19.99 1.28
CA PRO A 139 -6.32 20.33 -0.14
C PRO A 139 -7.17 21.60 -0.40
N SER A 140 -8.21 21.81 0.40
CA SER A 140 -9.25 22.84 0.20
C SER A 140 -8.81 24.27 0.53
N ASN A 141 -8.04 24.45 1.60
CA ASN A 141 -7.69 25.78 2.13
C ASN A 141 -6.19 25.94 2.44
N LYS A 142 -5.39 24.93 2.11
CA LYS A 142 -3.94 24.89 2.31
C LYS A 142 -3.49 25.09 3.77
N LYS A 143 -4.39 24.95 4.75
CA LYS A 143 -4.03 24.98 6.17
C LYS A 143 -3.28 23.69 6.53
N LYS A 144 -2.28 23.83 7.40
CA LYS A 144 -1.53 22.72 7.96
C LYS A 144 -2.31 22.02 9.08
N TYR A 145 -2.14 20.71 9.20
CA TYR A 145 -2.69 19.90 10.28
C TYR A 145 -1.77 18.73 10.60
N ASN A 146 -1.90 18.21 11.82
CA ASN A 146 -1.09 17.10 12.30
C ASN A 146 -1.85 15.79 12.10
N ALA A 147 -1.43 15.00 11.11
CA ALA A 147 -1.99 13.68 10.81
C ALA A 147 -1.24 12.61 11.63
N PRO A 148 -1.93 11.82 12.47
CA PRO A 148 -1.25 10.79 13.25
C PRO A 148 -0.81 9.62 12.35
N LEU A 149 0.45 9.25 12.47
CA LEU A 149 1.08 8.10 11.82
C LEU A 149 1.13 6.92 12.79
N TYR A 150 0.70 5.77 12.30
CA TYR A 150 0.81 4.50 13.01
C TYR A 150 1.65 3.53 12.20
N ARG A 151 2.39 2.66 12.89
CA ARG A 151 3.08 1.52 12.26
C ARG A 151 2.38 0.26 12.71
N HIS A 152 2.28 -0.72 11.82
CA HIS A 152 1.82 -2.06 12.09
C HIS A 152 3.02 -3.00 12.23
N LYS A 153 2.91 -4.08 13.02
CA LYS A 153 4.00 -5.05 13.24
C LYS A 153 4.51 -5.73 11.96
N SER A 154 3.78 -5.67 10.86
CA SER A 154 4.25 -6.18 9.56
C SER A 154 5.24 -5.23 8.87
N GLY A 155 5.51 -4.05 9.43
CA GLY A 155 6.26 -2.98 8.78
C GLY A 155 5.40 -1.98 7.98
N ALA A 156 4.09 -2.19 7.89
CA ALA A 156 3.19 -1.24 7.22
C ALA A 156 3.00 0.06 8.02
N TYR A 157 2.73 1.15 7.31
CA TYR A 157 2.40 2.45 7.88
C TYR A 157 0.96 2.86 7.54
N PHE A 158 0.31 3.51 8.49
CA PHE A 158 -1.06 4.01 8.38
C PHE A 158 -1.05 5.48 8.80
N LEU A 159 -1.07 6.39 7.83
CA LEU A 159 -1.19 7.81 8.07
C LEU A 159 -2.67 8.22 8.01
N LYS A 160 -3.19 8.77 9.10
CA LYS A 160 -4.58 9.22 9.12
C LYS A 160 -4.72 10.63 8.56
N GLN A 161 -4.94 10.72 7.27
CA GLN A 161 -5.32 11.96 6.61
C GLN A 161 -6.75 12.41 7.00
N TYR A 162 -7.13 13.60 6.54
CA TYR A 162 -8.42 14.20 6.89
C TYR A 162 -9.64 13.42 6.38
N ASN A 163 -9.54 12.80 5.21
CA ASN A 163 -10.64 12.08 4.53
C ASN A 163 -10.36 10.58 4.31
N GLN A 164 -9.13 10.13 4.53
CA GLN A 164 -8.70 8.76 4.26
C GLN A 164 -7.60 8.28 5.22
N TRP A 165 -7.34 6.98 5.17
CA TRP A 165 -6.09 6.39 5.64
C TRP A 165 -5.19 6.16 4.44
N ASP A 166 -3.99 6.72 4.49
CA ASP A 166 -2.92 6.36 3.59
C ASP A 166 -2.23 5.13 4.16
N VAL A 167 -2.31 4.01 3.45
CA VAL A 167 -1.76 2.74 3.89
C VAL A 167 -0.60 2.35 3.00
N LEU A 168 0.60 2.43 3.54
CA LEU A 168 1.84 2.07 2.87
C LEU A 168 2.31 0.70 3.38
N TYR A 169 2.46 -0.26 2.48
CA TYR A 169 3.27 -1.45 2.72
C TYR A 169 4.58 -1.26 1.94
N PRO A 170 5.69 -0.88 2.59
CA PRO A 170 6.90 -0.47 1.87
C PRO A 170 7.58 -1.66 1.19
N GLN A 171 8.40 -1.40 0.16
CA GLN A 171 9.15 -2.42 -0.56
C GLN A 171 10.05 -3.26 0.35
N ASN A 172 10.65 -2.62 1.34
CA ASN A 172 11.51 -3.26 2.34
C ASN A 172 10.88 -3.07 3.73
N PRO A 173 9.81 -3.83 4.05
CA PRO A 173 9.15 -3.69 5.32
C PRO A 173 10.05 -4.25 6.41
N VAL A 174 10.21 -3.47 7.50
CA VAL A 174 10.86 -3.95 8.72
C VAL A 174 9.76 -4.48 9.64
N PRO A 175 9.56 -5.81 9.72
CA PRO A 175 8.60 -6.37 10.65
C PRO A 175 9.08 -6.23 12.09
N ASN A 176 8.13 -6.29 13.01
CA ASN A 176 8.34 -6.07 14.43
C ASN A 176 8.94 -4.69 14.72
N TRP A 177 9.25 -4.46 16.00
CA TRP A 177 9.70 -3.17 16.50
C TRP A 177 11.22 -3.08 16.64
N GLU A 178 11.97 -3.99 16.02
CA GLU A 178 13.43 -3.95 15.92
C GLU A 178 13.91 -2.65 15.25
#